data_AF-A0ABD3UDN7-F1
#
_entry.id   AF-A0ABD3UDN7-F1
#
_cell.length_a   1.000
_cell.length_b   1.000
_cell.length_c   1.000
_cell.angle_alpha   90.00
_cell.angle_beta   90.00
_cell.angle_gamma   90.00
#
_symmetry.space_group_name_H-M   'P 1'
#
loop_
_entity.id
_entity.type
_entity.pdbx_description
1 polymer ?
#
loop_
_entity_poly.entity_id
_entity_poly.type
_entity_poly.pdbx_seq_one_letter_code
_entity_poly.pdbx_strand_id
1 'polypeptide(L)'
;MAETEREAGGNKGVSDKQIRLKIFSPNVLDITLVDLPGLTKVPVGDQPSDIEARIRTMIMSYIKLQSCLILAVTPANSDLANSDALQMAGIADPDGYRTIGVITKLDIMDRGTDASNFLLGKVIPLRLGYVGVVNRSQEVICQFLNDVGGNYHKVCHSSINLGVKFFIH
;
A
#
# COMPACT_ATOMS: atom_id res chain seq x y z
N MET A 1 6.42 17.75 -10.59
CA MET A 1 5.18 18.12 -9.88
C MET A 1 4.15 18.77 -10.79
N ALA A 2 4.54 19.46 -11.87
CA ALA A 2 3.61 20.12 -12.79
C ALA A 2 2.60 19.17 -13.47
N GLU A 3 2.98 17.93 -13.82
CA GLU A 3 2.06 17.00 -14.50
C GLU A 3 0.91 16.52 -13.60
N THR A 4 1.19 16.32 -12.30
CA THR A 4 0.16 15.89 -11.33
C THR A 4 -0.85 16.99 -11.04
N GLU A 5 -0.39 18.24 -10.93
CA GLU A 5 -1.26 19.41 -10.74
C GLU A 5 -2.08 19.75 -11.99
N ARG A 6 -1.54 19.51 -13.19
CA ARG A 6 -2.25 19.73 -14.45
C ARG A 6 -3.37 18.71 -14.68
N GLU A 7 -3.22 17.48 -14.18
CA GLU A 7 -4.14 16.38 -14.49
C GLU A 7 -5.11 16.03 -13.35
N ALA A 8 -4.74 16.23 -12.08
CA ALA A 8 -5.64 15.98 -10.95
C ALA A 8 -6.56 17.18 -10.64
N GLY A 9 -6.26 18.37 -11.18
CA GLY A 9 -6.86 19.62 -10.74
C GLY A 9 -6.45 19.96 -9.29
N GLY A 10 -6.73 21.19 -8.84
CA GLY A 10 -6.44 21.62 -7.46
C GLY A 10 -7.21 20.85 -6.36
N ASN A 11 -8.04 19.89 -6.74
CA ASN A 11 -8.89 19.11 -5.85
C ASN A 11 -8.26 17.74 -5.62
N LYS A 12 -8.23 17.30 -4.36
CA LYS A 12 -7.64 16.04 -3.86
C LYS A 12 -8.35 14.76 -4.34
N GLY A 13 -8.92 14.77 -5.55
CA GLY A 13 -9.64 13.64 -6.14
C GLY A 13 -8.69 12.54 -6.60
N VAL A 14 -9.17 11.30 -6.57
CA VAL A 14 -8.47 10.15 -7.18
C VAL A 14 -8.81 10.12 -8.67
N SER A 15 -7.78 10.19 -9.52
CA SER A 15 -7.90 10.03 -10.97
C SER A 15 -7.74 8.55 -11.34
N ASP A 16 -8.61 8.06 -12.22
CA ASP A 16 -8.52 6.70 -12.75
C ASP A 16 -7.43 6.57 -13.85
N LYS A 17 -6.74 7.67 -14.18
CA LYS A 17 -5.70 7.71 -15.20
C LYS A 17 -4.39 7.12 -14.65
N GLN A 18 -4.02 5.95 -15.17
CA GLN A 18 -2.79 5.26 -14.80
C GLN A 18 -1.55 6.03 -15.26
N ILE A 19 -0.58 6.24 -14.35
CA ILE A 19 0.78 6.67 -14.68
C ILE A 19 1.61 5.42 -14.99
N ARG A 20 2.11 5.31 -16.22
CA ARG A 20 2.96 4.18 -16.64
C ARG A 20 4.42 4.61 -16.69
N LEU A 21 5.24 3.99 -15.87
CA LEU A 21 6.70 4.15 -15.86
C LEU A 21 7.35 2.85 -16.37
N LYS A 22 8.21 2.96 -17.38
CA LYS A 22 9.04 1.83 -17.87
C LYS A 22 10.49 2.09 -17.50
N ILE A 23 11.08 1.16 -16.75
CA ILE A 23 12.49 1.20 -16.34
C ILE A 23 13.21 0.07 -17.07
N PHE A 24 14.30 0.39 -17.74
CA PHE A 24 15.12 -0.58 -18.47
C PHE A 24 16.48 -0.72 -17.78
N SER A 25 16.88 -1.94 -17.49
CA SER A 25 18.20 -2.26 -16.95
C SER A 25 18.58 -3.69 -17.33
N PRO A 26 19.85 -3.97 -17.69
CA PRO A 26 20.28 -5.34 -17.95
C PRO A 26 20.33 -6.22 -16.68
N ASN A 27 20.17 -5.61 -15.49
CA ASN A 27 20.31 -6.28 -14.20
C ASN A 27 18.96 -6.46 -13.47
N VAL A 28 17.84 -6.27 -14.16
CA VAL A 28 16.49 -6.43 -13.57
C VAL A 28 15.70 -7.47 -14.36
N LEU A 29 14.79 -8.14 -13.67
CA LEU A 29 13.80 -9.01 -14.31
C LEU A 29 12.68 -8.15 -14.91
N ASP A 30 12.04 -8.69 -15.95
CA ASP A 30 10.82 -8.11 -16.50
C ASP A 30 9.69 -8.29 -15.50
N ILE A 31 9.42 -7.21 -14.75
CA ILE A 31 8.41 -7.17 -13.68
C ILE A 31 7.49 -5.95 -13.85
N THR A 32 6.19 -6.11 -13.63
CA THR A 32 5.27 -4.95 -13.48
C THR A 32 4.91 -4.69 -12.01
N LEU A 33 5.21 -3.50 -11.50
CA LEU A 33 4.76 -3.07 -10.17
C LEU A 33 3.56 -2.14 -10.31
N VAL A 34 2.49 -2.40 -9.55
CA VAL A 34 1.32 -1.53 -9.50
C VAL A 34 1.15 -0.98 -8.09
N ASP A 35 1.32 0.34 -7.97
CA ASP A 35 1.02 1.09 -6.75
C ASP A 35 -0.41 1.62 -6.84
N LEU A 36 -1.26 1.21 -5.90
CA LEU A 36 -2.68 1.60 -5.87
C LEU A 36 -2.94 2.60 -4.73
N PRO A 37 -3.99 3.43 -4.83
CA PRO A 37 -4.35 4.36 -3.78
C PRO A 37 -4.66 3.61 -2.48
N GLY A 38 -4.18 4.14 -1.35
CA GLY A 38 -4.55 3.62 -0.03
C GLY A 38 -6.05 3.78 0.23
N LEU A 39 -6.67 2.80 0.87
CA LEU A 39 -8.06 2.88 1.29
C LEU A 39 -8.24 3.97 2.36
N THR A 40 -9.13 4.93 2.09
CA THR A 40 -9.51 5.99 3.03
C THR A 40 -10.99 5.89 3.35
N LYS A 41 -11.34 5.69 4.63
CA LYS A 41 -12.74 5.59 5.11
C LYS A 41 -13.44 6.94 5.22
N VAL A 42 -12.68 8.03 5.23
CA VAL A 42 -13.21 9.39 5.37
C VAL A 42 -12.76 10.20 4.15
N PRO A 43 -13.69 10.77 3.37
CA PRO A 43 -13.34 11.67 2.28
C PRO A 43 -12.64 12.92 2.85
N VAL A 44 -11.50 13.29 2.28
CA VAL A 44 -10.72 14.45 2.74
C VAL A 44 -10.82 15.58 1.71
N GLY A 45 -11.28 16.76 2.17
CA GLY A 45 -11.46 17.92 1.30
C GLY A 45 -12.60 17.69 0.31
N ASP A 46 -12.35 17.97 -0.98
CA ASP A 46 -13.37 17.90 -2.04
C ASP A 46 -13.53 16.49 -2.65
N GLN A 47 -13.21 15.44 -1.89
CA GLN A 47 -13.39 14.07 -2.35
C GLN A 47 -14.89 13.72 -2.40
N PRO A 48 -15.35 13.03 -3.46
CA PRO A 48 -16.75 12.62 -3.55
C PRO A 48 -17.08 11.57 -2.48
N SER A 49 -18.34 11.49 -2.08
CA SER A 49 -18.81 10.57 -1.04
C SER A 49 -18.66 9.08 -1.40
N ASP A 50 -18.47 8.76 -2.68
CA ASP A 50 -18.27 7.40 -3.21
C ASP A 50 -16.80 7.01 -3.40
N ILE A 51 -15.85 7.84 -2.93
CA ILE A 51 -14.42 7.65 -3.17
C ILE A 51 -13.90 6.29 -2.70
N GLU A 52 -14.36 5.81 -1.55
CA GLU A 52 -14.00 4.50 -1.01
C GLU A 52 -14.40 3.37 -1.96
N ALA A 53 -15.63 3.40 -2.47
CA ALA A 53 -16.15 2.41 -3.39
C ALA A 53 -15.38 2.42 -4.72
N ARG A 54 -15.00 3.60 -5.22
CA ARG A 54 -14.17 3.75 -6.42
C ARG A 54 -12.78 3.16 -6.24
N ILE A 55 -12.09 3.50 -5.15
CA ILE A 55 -10.77 2.93 -4.82
C ILE A 55 -10.87 1.41 -4.68
N ARG A 56 -11.88 0.91 -3.97
CA ARG A 56 -12.08 -0.54 -3.78
C ARG A 56 -12.32 -1.26 -5.12
N THR A 57 -13.12 -0.67 -6.00
CA THR A 57 -13.37 -1.23 -7.34
C THR A 57 -12.09 -1.25 -8.18
N MET A 58 -11.30 -0.18 -8.12
CA MET A 58 -10.00 -0.11 -8.78
C MET A 58 -9.05 -1.19 -8.26
N ILE A 59 -8.93 -1.35 -6.95
CA ILE A 59 -8.10 -2.40 -6.35
C ILE A 59 -8.57 -3.78 -6.80
N MET A 60 -9.87 -4.06 -6.71
CA MET A 60 -10.42 -5.36 -7.10
C MET A 60 -10.19 -5.73 -8.56
N SER A 61 -10.09 -4.74 -9.48
CA SER A 61 -9.83 -5.03 -10.89
C SER A 61 -8.43 -5.59 -11.14
N TYR A 62 -7.44 -5.21 -10.32
CA TYR A 62 -6.07 -5.74 -10.41
C TYR A 62 -5.91 -7.07 -9.69
N ILE A 63 -6.53 -7.23 -8.51
CA ILE A 63 -6.20 -8.35 -7.61
C ILE A 63 -6.98 -9.62 -7.88
N LYS A 64 -8.07 -9.53 -8.66
CA LYS A 64 -8.81 -10.69 -9.16
C LYS A 64 -8.04 -11.47 -10.23
N LEU A 65 -6.99 -10.89 -10.82
CA LEU A 65 -6.14 -11.60 -11.78
C LEU A 65 -5.36 -12.69 -11.05
N GLN A 66 -5.43 -13.93 -11.55
CA GLN A 66 -4.79 -15.07 -10.89
C GLN A 66 -3.25 -15.00 -10.91
N SER A 67 -2.67 -14.29 -11.87
CA SER A 67 -1.23 -14.02 -11.96
C SER A 67 -0.75 -12.88 -11.05
N CYS A 68 -1.65 -12.22 -10.32
CA CYS A 68 -1.32 -11.11 -9.43
C CYS A 68 -0.92 -11.64 -8.05
N LEU A 69 0.30 -11.28 -7.62
CA LEU A 69 0.78 -11.52 -6.26
C LEU A 69 0.38 -10.32 -5.39
N ILE A 70 -0.34 -10.61 -4.31
CA ILE A 70 -0.91 -9.62 -3.40
C ILE A 70 0.03 -9.41 -2.22
N LEU A 71 0.46 -8.16 -1.97
CA LEU A 71 1.14 -7.78 -0.73
C LEU A 71 0.16 -7.04 0.18
N ALA A 72 -0.40 -7.77 1.14
CA ALA A 72 -1.36 -7.23 2.10
C ALA A 72 -0.62 -6.52 3.25
N VAL A 73 -0.32 -5.25 3.03
CA VAL A 73 0.40 -4.41 4.00
C VAL A 73 -0.52 -3.98 5.14
N THR A 74 -0.12 -4.30 6.38
CA THR A 74 -0.82 -3.90 7.61
C THR A 74 0.19 -3.38 8.63
N PRO A 75 -0.08 -2.26 9.32
CA PRO A 75 0.80 -1.81 10.40
C PRO A 75 0.62 -2.66 11.66
N ALA A 76 1.71 -2.90 12.39
CA ALA A 76 1.76 -3.79 13.55
C ALA A 76 0.98 -3.26 14.77
N ASN A 77 0.74 -1.95 14.82
CA ASN A 77 -0.04 -1.29 15.86
C ASN A 77 -1.56 -1.33 15.61
N SER A 78 -2.02 -2.03 14.56
CA SER A 78 -3.42 -2.18 14.22
C SER A 78 -3.84 -3.65 14.22
N ASP A 79 -5.10 -3.91 14.57
CA ASP A 79 -5.65 -5.27 14.57
C ASP A 79 -5.69 -5.87 13.17
N LEU A 80 -5.08 -7.05 13.01
CA LEU A 80 -4.99 -7.76 11.74
C LEU A 80 -6.38 -8.11 11.16
N ALA A 81 -7.34 -8.46 12.03
CA ALA A 81 -8.71 -8.77 11.65
C ALA A 81 -9.47 -7.56 11.04
N ASN A 82 -9.05 -6.35 11.39
CA ASN A 82 -9.63 -5.11 10.89
C ASN A 82 -8.85 -4.52 9.71
N SER A 83 -7.84 -5.24 9.20
CA SER A 83 -7.05 -4.80 8.05
C SER A 83 -7.86 -4.88 6.77
N ASP A 84 -8.16 -3.71 6.19
CA ASP A 84 -8.87 -3.64 4.91
C ASP A 84 -8.08 -4.32 3.77
N ALA A 85 -6.74 -4.32 3.87
CA ALA A 85 -5.85 -4.98 2.92
C ALA A 85 -6.06 -6.50 2.91
N LEU A 86 -6.09 -7.12 4.10
CA LEU A 86 -6.31 -8.55 4.25
C LEU A 86 -7.75 -8.95 3.94
N GLN A 87 -8.73 -8.11 4.27
CA GLN A 87 -10.12 -8.34 3.88
C GLN A 87 -10.29 -8.37 2.36
N MET A 88 -9.70 -7.41 1.63
CA MET A 88 -9.75 -7.43 0.16
C MET A 88 -8.99 -8.61 -0.43
N ALA A 89 -7.80 -8.93 0.12
CA ALA A 89 -7.03 -10.09 -0.30
C ALA A 89 -7.84 -11.38 -0.11
N GLY A 90 -8.49 -11.58 1.03
CA GLY A 90 -9.32 -12.76 1.31
C GLY A 90 -10.54 -12.90 0.39
N ILE A 91 -11.07 -11.79 -0.17
CA ILE A 91 -12.15 -11.86 -1.17
C ILE A 91 -11.59 -12.30 -2.54
N ALA A 92 -10.38 -11.87 -2.89
CA ALA A 92 -9.78 -12.17 -4.19
C ALA A 92 -8.98 -13.49 -4.23
N ASP A 93 -8.44 -13.90 -3.09
CA ASP A 93 -7.61 -15.09 -2.86
C ASP A 93 -7.99 -15.74 -1.52
N PRO A 94 -9.18 -16.38 -1.42
CA PRO A 94 -9.68 -16.96 -0.17
C PRO A 94 -8.78 -18.04 0.43
N ASP A 95 -8.02 -18.74 -0.40
CA ASP A 95 -7.09 -19.80 0.00
C ASP A 95 -5.69 -19.28 0.36
N GLY A 96 -5.41 -17.99 0.09
CA GLY A 96 -4.14 -17.33 0.41
C GLY A 96 -2.93 -17.84 -0.36
N TYR A 97 -3.11 -18.40 -1.57
CA TYR A 97 -2.01 -18.98 -2.37
C TYR A 97 -1.08 -17.94 -2.97
N ARG A 98 -1.58 -16.72 -3.18
CA ARG A 98 -0.88 -15.63 -3.86
C ARG A 98 -0.92 -14.35 -3.04
N THR A 99 -1.06 -14.48 -1.72
CA THR A 99 -1.09 -13.38 -0.78
C THR A 99 0.03 -13.51 0.24
N ILE A 100 0.88 -12.48 0.33
CA ILE A 100 1.89 -12.32 1.37
C ILE A 100 1.41 -11.24 2.33
N GLY A 101 1.38 -11.54 3.62
CA GLY A 101 1.09 -10.55 4.64
C GLY A 101 2.35 -9.74 4.96
N VAL A 102 2.27 -8.41 4.90
CA VAL A 102 3.41 -7.54 5.22
C VAL A 102 3.08 -6.74 6.46
N ILE A 103 3.83 -6.97 7.54
CA ILE A 103 3.64 -6.28 8.82
C ILE A 103 4.65 -5.13 8.89
N THR A 104 4.16 -3.89 8.93
CA THR A 104 5.01 -2.68 9.01
C THR A 104 4.98 -2.06 10.40
N LYS A 105 5.83 -1.06 10.66
CA LYS A 105 5.79 -0.28 11.92
C LYS A 105 6.00 -1.13 13.19
N LEU A 106 6.81 -2.19 13.09
CA LEU A 106 7.12 -3.06 14.23
C LEU A 106 7.90 -2.33 15.35
N ASP A 107 8.55 -1.23 15.01
CA ASP A 107 9.32 -0.35 15.90
C ASP A 107 8.48 0.43 16.91
N ILE A 108 7.20 0.67 16.60
CA ILE A 108 6.27 1.44 17.44
C ILE A 108 5.21 0.56 18.13
N MET A 109 5.44 -0.75 18.20
CA MET A 109 4.55 -1.64 18.96
C MET A 109 4.63 -1.33 20.46
N ASP A 110 3.49 -1.41 21.14
CA ASP A 110 3.41 -1.17 22.57
C ASP A 110 4.27 -2.18 23.32
N ARG A 111 5.07 -1.67 24.26
CA ARG A 111 5.94 -2.52 25.10
C ARG A 111 5.08 -3.53 25.85
N GLY A 112 5.30 -4.81 25.59
CA GLY A 112 4.52 -5.93 26.15
C GLY A 112 3.60 -6.62 25.15
N THR A 113 3.46 -6.09 23.93
CA THR A 113 2.82 -6.79 22.80
C THR A 113 3.87 -7.41 21.89
N ASP A 114 3.58 -8.58 21.32
CA ASP A 114 4.47 -9.31 20.41
C ASP A 114 3.74 -9.62 19.09
N ALA A 115 4.39 -9.30 17.97
CA ALA A 115 3.91 -9.60 16.63
C ALA A 115 4.10 -11.07 16.23
N SER A 116 4.70 -11.92 17.08
CA SER A 116 4.96 -13.33 16.77
C SER A 116 3.71 -14.07 16.30
N ASN A 117 2.55 -13.82 16.90
CA ASN A 117 1.30 -14.45 16.46
C ASN A 117 0.86 -14.01 15.06
N PHE A 118 1.17 -12.77 14.67
CA PHE A 118 0.93 -12.27 13.32
C PHE A 118 1.93 -12.88 12.33
N LEU A 119 3.22 -12.84 12.66
CA LEU A 119 4.29 -13.35 11.81
C LEU A 119 4.23 -14.86 11.59
N LEU A 120 3.75 -15.61 12.58
CA LEU A 120 3.53 -17.05 12.49
C LEU A 120 2.18 -17.41 11.83
N GLY A 121 1.39 -16.43 11.39
CA GLY A 121 0.11 -16.68 10.70
C GLY A 121 -0.95 -17.36 11.58
N LYS A 122 -0.87 -17.21 12.91
CA LYS A 122 -1.80 -17.85 13.85
C LYS A 122 -3.18 -17.18 13.91
N VAL A 123 -3.27 -15.92 13.47
CA VAL A 123 -4.51 -15.13 13.50
C VAL A 123 -5.26 -15.23 12.17
N ILE A 124 -4.60 -14.91 11.07
CA ILE A 124 -5.11 -15.12 9.71
C ILE A 124 -4.06 -15.97 8.99
N PRO A 125 -4.36 -17.23 8.63
CA PRO A 125 -3.38 -18.08 7.95
C PRO A 125 -3.24 -17.66 6.48
N LEU A 126 -2.00 -17.44 6.04
CA LEU A 126 -1.63 -17.24 4.63
C LEU A 126 -0.62 -18.30 4.23
N ARG A 127 -0.76 -18.88 3.03
CA ARG A 127 0.14 -19.95 2.58
C ARG A 127 1.56 -19.47 2.33
N LEU A 128 1.71 -18.22 1.88
CA LEU A 128 3.01 -17.59 1.70
C LEU A 128 3.53 -16.92 2.99
N GLY A 129 2.76 -16.97 4.08
CA GLY A 129 3.14 -16.46 5.39
C GLY A 129 3.18 -14.92 5.47
N TYR A 130 3.94 -14.45 6.46
CA TYR A 130 4.05 -13.04 6.81
C TYR A 130 5.51 -12.58 6.86
N VAL A 131 5.76 -11.33 6.47
CA VAL A 131 7.07 -10.68 6.52
C VAL A 131 6.97 -9.38 7.31
N GLY A 132 7.82 -9.24 8.32
CA GLY A 132 7.96 -8.00 9.08
C GLY A 132 8.94 -7.03 8.42
N VAL A 133 8.56 -5.75 8.28
CA VAL A 133 9.40 -4.70 7.71
C VAL A 133 9.38 -3.46 8.60
N VAL A 134 10.57 -2.93 8.90
CA VAL A 134 10.74 -1.61 9.52
C VAL A 134 11.17 -0.64 8.44
N ASN A 135 10.32 0.33 8.12
CA ASN A 135 10.61 1.36 7.12
C ASN A 135 11.40 2.51 7.74
N ARG A 136 12.14 3.25 6.90
CA ARG A 136 12.78 4.51 7.32
C ARG A 136 11.73 5.50 7.79
N SER A 137 12.02 6.24 8.86
CA SER A 137 11.11 7.23 9.42
C SER A 137 10.84 8.36 8.42
N GLN A 138 9.69 9.03 8.59
CA GLN A 138 9.34 10.19 7.76
C GLN A 138 10.42 11.27 7.82
N GLU A 139 11.01 11.51 9.00
CA GLU A 139 12.09 12.48 9.18
C GLU A 139 13.28 12.20 8.27
N VAL A 140 13.73 10.94 8.19
CA VAL A 140 14.84 10.55 7.31
C VAL A 140 14.47 10.69 5.83
N ILE A 141 13.24 10.37 5.46
CA ILE A 141 12.76 10.53 4.07
C ILE A 141 12.68 12.01 3.69
N CYS A 142 12.11 12.85 4.56
CA CYS A 142 11.99 14.29 4.31
C CYS A 142 13.38 14.94 4.26
N GLN A 143 14.30 14.55 5.15
CA GLN A 143 15.69 15.02 5.13
C GLN A 143 16.36 14.67 3.81
N PHE A 144 16.28 13.39 3.39
CA PHE A 144 16.84 12.95 2.10
C PHE A 144 16.25 13.75 0.93
N LEU A 145 14.92 13.92 0.86
CA LEU A 145 14.27 14.66 -0.21
C LEU A 145 14.65 16.15 -0.23
N ASN A 146 14.88 16.75 0.93
CA ASN A 146 15.39 18.11 1.05
C ASN A 146 16.86 18.19 0.58
N ASP A 147 17.67 17.18 0.89
CA ASP A 147 19.08 17.10 0.49
C ASP A 147 19.24 16.89 -1.03
N VAL A 148 18.26 16.27 -1.71
CA VAL A 148 18.23 16.18 -3.20
C VAL A 148 17.67 17.46 -3.86
N GLY A 149 17.39 18.51 -3.09
CA GLY A 149 17.08 19.85 -3.61
C GLY A 149 15.65 20.10 -4.09
N GLY A 150 14.68 19.28 -3.68
CA GLY A 150 13.27 19.51 -4.05
C GLY A 150 12.37 19.91 -2.89
N ASN A 151 11.45 20.84 -3.14
CA ASN A 151 10.50 21.36 -2.16
C ASN A 151 9.35 20.35 -1.94
N TYR A 152 9.62 19.25 -1.23
CA TYR A 152 8.72 18.09 -1.10
C TYR A 152 7.88 18.05 0.20
N HIS A 153 7.62 19.21 0.83
CA HIS A 153 6.85 19.31 2.08
C HIS A 153 5.48 18.59 2.06
N LYS A 154 4.87 18.38 0.88
CA LYS A 154 3.58 17.68 0.72
C LYS A 154 3.68 16.14 0.56
N VAL A 155 4.84 15.58 0.23
CA VAL A 155 5.01 14.12 -0.01
C VAL A 155 5.10 13.34 1.30
N CYS A 156 5.53 13.99 2.38
CA CYS A 156 5.75 13.34 3.67
C CYS A 156 4.46 12.85 4.34
N HIS A 157 3.30 13.46 4.08
CA HIS A 157 2.03 13.10 4.72
C HIS A 157 1.28 11.90 4.10
N SER A 158 1.54 11.54 2.82
CA SER A 158 0.80 10.45 2.15
C SER A 158 1.54 9.11 2.16
N SER A 159 2.84 9.10 2.48
CA SER A 159 3.73 7.96 2.24
C SER A 159 3.59 6.77 3.21
N ILE A 160 2.63 6.82 4.15
CA ILE A 160 2.45 5.78 5.18
C ILE A 160 1.05 5.13 5.17
N ASN A 161 0.10 5.65 4.38
CA ASN A 161 -1.14 4.93 4.09
C ASN A 161 -0.86 3.89 2.99
N LEU A 162 0.03 2.94 3.26
CA LEU A 162 0.21 1.76 2.42
C LEU A 162 -1.01 0.84 2.57
N GLY A 163 -2.13 1.26 2.01
CA GLY A 163 -3.24 0.37 1.69
C GLY A 163 -2.85 -0.40 0.44
N VAL A 164 -2.33 -1.61 0.66
CA VAL A 164 -2.10 -2.68 -0.33
C VAL A 164 -1.19 -2.35 -1.51
N LYS A 165 -0.05 -3.04 -1.59
CA LYS A 165 0.85 -2.98 -2.76
C LYS A 165 0.66 -4.24 -3.59
N PHE A 166 0.52 -4.10 -4.90
CA PHE A 166 0.27 -5.24 -5.78
C PHE A 166 1.42 -5.43 -6.76
N PHE A 167 1.83 -6.67 -6.93
CA PHE A 167 2.85 -7.08 -7.87
C PHE A 167 2.17 -7.77 -9.06
N ILE A 168 2.52 -7.37 -10.28
CA ILE A 168 1.95 -7.91 -11.51
C ILE A 168 3.08 -8.40 -12.42
N HIS A 169 3.09 -9.71 -12.69
CA HIS A 169 3.95 -10.42 -13.65
C HIS A 169 5.45 -10.16 -13.54
#